data_AF-A0A1L8T997-F1
#
_entry.id   AF-A0A1L8T997-F1
#
_cell.length_a   1.000
_cell.length_b   1.000
_cell.length_c   1.000
_cell.angle_alpha   90.00
_cell.angle_beta   90.00
_cell.angle_gamma   90.00
#
_symmetry.space_group_name_H-M   'P 1'
#
loop_
_entity.id
_entity.type
_entity.pdbx_description
1 polymer ?
#
loop_
_entity_poly.entity_id
_entity_poly.type
_entity_poly.pdbx_seq_one_letter_code
_entity_poly.pdbx_strand_id
1 'polypeptide(L)'
;MEDEEPERFYDQRSYSLMCTLECISNYEFIKDFCLKNNFKSVFDIGCCFGYQSEVFYESGIQYRGLDDTISKYLWNSELYEYQVGRFPCDVKSRKGELGISVLCLGWNCYLYEDAKTLDEQFESLVNQFEYSLIYMQQNLVPLISRHFSKVEHLEDNFYFFKR
;
A
#
# COMPACT_ATOMS: atom_id res chain seq x y z
N MET A 1 6.02 -15.05 -32.46
CA MET A 1 5.53 -15.92 -31.39
C MET A 1 4.86 -14.99 -30.41
N GLU A 2 3.55 -14.99 -30.37
CA GLU A 2 2.82 -14.42 -29.23
C GLU A 2 3.17 -15.33 -28.05
N ASP A 3 3.81 -14.78 -27.03
CA ASP A 3 4.02 -15.48 -25.77
C ASP A 3 2.63 -15.73 -25.18
N GLU A 4 2.12 -16.96 -25.32
CA GLU A 4 0.87 -17.37 -24.66
C GLU A 4 1.04 -17.19 -23.16
N GLU A 5 0.32 -16.23 -22.58
CA GLU A 5 0.40 -15.98 -21.15
C GLU A 5 -0.27 -17.11 -20.38
N PRO A 6 0.36 -17.62 -19.30
CA PRO A 6 -0.18 -18.73 -18.55
C PRO A 6 -1.54 -18.35 -17.96
N GLU A 7 -2.51 -19.26 -18.03
CA GLU A 7 -3.89 -19.10 -17.55
C GLU A 7 -3.97 -18.56 -16.11
N ARG A 8 -3.01 -18.96 -15.26
CA ARG A 8 -2.82 -18.49 -13.88
C ARG A 8 -2.66 -16.97 -13.75
N PHE A 9 -2.08 -16.31 -14.75
CA PHE A 9 -1.86 -14.86 -14.75
C PHE A 9 -3.16 -14.08 -15.01
N TYR A 10 -4.06 -14.59 -15.85
CA TYR A 10 -5.40 -14.02 -16.04
C TYR A 10 -6.25 -14.13 -14.77
N ASP A 11 -6.14 -15.25 -14.06
CA ASP A 11 -6.81 -15.47 -12.78
C ASP A 11 -6.32 -14.48 -11.70
N GLN A 12 -5.01 -14.26 -11.59
CA GLN A 12 -4.44 -13.29 -10.65
C GLN A 12 -4.88 -11.85 -10.92
N ARG A 13 -4.95 -11.42 -12.19
CA ARG A 13 -5.46 -10.08 -12.54
C ARG A 13 -6.92 -9.92 -12.18
N SER A 14 -7.74 -10.93 -12.52
CA SER A 14 -9.17 -10.91 -12.22
C SER A 14 -9.41 -10.88 -10.71
N TYR A 15 -8.68 -11.71 -9.97
CA TYR A 15 -8.71 -11.71 -8.50
C TYR A 15 -8.27 -10.36 -7.92
N SER A 16 -7.17 -9.78 -8.40
CA SER A 16 -6.71 -8.47 -7.95
C SER A 16 -7.76 -7.39 -8.21
N LEU A 17 -8.40 -7.38 -9.38
CA LEU A 17 -9.47 -6.43 -9.69
C LEU A 17 -10.65 -6.60 -8.73
N MET A 18 -11.05 -7.84 -8.44
CA MET A 18 -12.13 -8.10 -7.46
C MET A 18 -11.76 -7.61 -6.06
N CYS A 19 -10.54 -7.90 -5.58
CA CYS A 19 -10.04 -7.37 -4.30
C CYS A 19 -10.04 -5.84 -4.28
N THR A 20 -9.63 -5.19 -5.37
CA THR A 20 -9.67 -3.73 -5.50
C THR A 20 -11.11 -3.21 -5.40
N LEU A 21 -12.07 -3.85 -6.06
CA LEU A 21 -13.49 -3.45 -5.99
C LEU A 21 -14.05 -3.62 -4.56
N GLU A 22 -13.68 -4.68 -3.86
CA GLU A 22 -14.07 -4.90 -2.46
C GLU A 22 -13.45 -3.87 -1.50
N CYS A 23 -12.27 -3.35 -1.84
CA CYS A 23 -11.54 -2.39 -1.02
C CYS A 23 -11.62 -0.94 -1.54
N ILE A 24 -12.43 -0.65 -2.56
CA ILE A 24 -12.36 0.64 -3.26
C ILE A 24 -12.69 1.81 -2.33
N SER A 25 -13.64 1.63 -1.42
CA SER A 25 -14.01 2.63 -0.40
C SER A 25 -12.84 2.98 0.52
N ASN A 26 -11.94 2.03 0.79
CA ASN A 26 -10.75 2.27 1.60
C ASN A 26 -9.80 3.23 0.85
N TYR A 27 -9.63 3.06 -0.46
CA TYR A 27 -8.82 3.97 -1.27
C TYR A 27 -9.50 5.33 -1.46
N GLU A 28 -10.83 5.40 -1.55
CA GLU A 28 -11.57 6.66 -1.57
C GLU A 28 -11.37 7.45 -0.27
N PHE A 29 -11.43 6.77 0.89
CA PHE A 29 -11.10 7.37 2.17
C PHE A 29 -9.67 7.93 2.20
N ILE A 30 -8.70 7.17 1.70
CA ILE A 30 -7.30 7.61 1.62
C ILE A 30 -7.17 8.86 0.74
N LYS A 31 -7.84 8.91 -0.41
CA LYS A 31 -7.86 10.08 -1.29
C LYS A 31 -8.42 11.30 -0.56
N ASP A 32 -9.56 11.17 0.10
CA ASP A 32 -10.19 12.26 0.84
C ASP A 32 -9.32 12.75 2.01
N PHE A 33 -8.67 11.81 2.71
CA PHE A 33 -7.66 12.12 3.73
C PHE A 33 -6.50 12.92 3.15
N CYS A 34 -5.99 12.53 1.97
CA CYS A 34 -4.92 13.24 1.29
C CYS A 34 -5.33 14.68 0.92
N LEU A 35 -6.52 14.85 0.33
CA LEU A 35 -7.04 16.16 -0.04
C LEU A 35 -7.21 17.08 1.17
N LYS A 36 -7.80 16.56 2.26
CA LYS A 36 -8.04 17.31 3.51
C LYS A 36 -6.74 17.73 4.19
N ASN A 37 -5.71 16.89 4.13
CA ASN A 37 -4.44 17.11 4.82
C ASN A 37 -3.30 17.60 3.88
N ASN A 38 -3.64 17.94 2.64
CA ASN A 38 -2.72 18.48 1.64
C ASN A 38 -1.55 17.54 1.27
N PHE A 39 -1.74 16.22 1.37
CA PHE A 39 -0.80 15.26 0.79
C PHE A 39 -0.91 15.29 -0.74
N LYS A 40 0.24 15.34 -1.42
CA LYS A 40 0.33 15.42 -2.89
C LYS A 40 0.82 14.14 -3.54
N SER A 41 1.25 13.17 -2.74
CA SER A 41 1.66 11.87 -3.24
C SER A 41 1.44 10.78 -2.21
N VAL A 42 1.13 9.59 -2.71
CA VAL A 42 1.00 8.34 -1.93
C VAL A 42 1.97 7.28 -2.46
N PHE A 43 2.43 6.43 -1.55
CA PHE A 43 3.18 5.22 -1.88
C PHE A 43 2.42 4.01 -1.31
N ASP A 44 1.84 3.21 -2.19
CA ASP A 44 1.00 2.06 -1.85
C ASP A 44 1.79 0.77 -1.73
N ILE A 45 1.84 0.22 -0.52
CA ILE A 45 2.56 -1.01 -0.20
C ILE A 45 1.61 -2.20 -0.32
N GLY A 46 1.91 -3.09 -1.26
CA GLY A 46 1.10 -4.27 -1.59
C GLY A 46 0.06 -3.95 -2.65
N CYS A 47 0.47 -3.24 -3.71
CA CYS A 47 -0.48 -2.70 -4.68
C CYS A 47 -0.99 -3.72 -5.72
N CYS A 48 -0.46 -4.95 -5.74
CA CYS A 48 -0.72 -5.95 -6.76
C CYS A 48 -0.60 -5.36 -8.18
N PHE A 49 -1.66 -5.42 -9.00
CA PHE A 49 -1.67 -4.85 -10.35
C PHE A 49 -1.94 -3.34 -10.42
N GLY A 50 -2.19 -2.68 -9.29
CA GLY A 50 -2.32 -1.23 -9.21
C GLY A 50 -3.68 -0.67 -9.65
N TYR A 51 -4.74 -1.48 -9.74
CA TYR A 51 -6.07 -1.03 -10.16
C TYR A 51 -6.63 0.11 -9.28
N GLN A 52 -6.32 0.11 -7.98
CA GLN A 52 -6.69 1.18 -7.04
C GLN A 52 -6.10 2.55 -7.39
N SER A 53 -5.07 2.62 -8.23
CA SER A 53 -4.51 3.89 -8.72
C SER A 53 -5.57 4.75 -9.42
N GLU A 54 -6.62 4.11 -9.97
CA GLU A 54 -7.76 4.78 -10.61
C GLU A 54 -8.46 5.77 -9.67
N VAL A 55 -8.50 5.50 -8.36
CA VAL A 55 -9.11 6.40 -7.37
C VAL A 55 -8.39 7.75 -7.33
N PHE A 56 -7.09 7.76 -7.64
CA PHE A 56 -6.26 8.96 -7.64
C PHE A 56 -6.23 9.65 -9.01
N TYR A 57 -6.83 9.06 -10.04
CA TYR A 57 -6.96 9.67 -11.36
C TYR A 57 -7.69 11.02 -11.23
N GLU A 58 -7.11 12.07 -11.82
CA GLU A 58 -7.59 13.47 -11.76
C GLU A 58 -7.65 14.15 -10.37
N SER A 59 -7.27 13.48 -9.29
CA SER A 59 -7.24 14.08 -7.94
C SER A 59 -6.10 15.09 -7.72
N GLY A 60 -5.10 15.10 -8.60
CA GLY A 60 -3.86 15.84 -8.42
C GLY A 60 -2.90 15.21 -7.39
N ILE A 61 -3.21 14.00 -6.90
CA ILE A 61 -2.35 13.19 -6.02
C ILE A 61 -1.53 12.25 -6.90
N GLN A 62 -0.21 12.28 -6.77
CA GLN A 62 0.67 11.31 -7.43
C GLN A 62 0.57 9.95 -6.74
N TYR A 63 0.39 8.90 -7.53
CA TYR A 63 0.36 7.54 -7.02
C TYR A 63 1.66 6.80 -7.39
N ARG A 64 2.17 6.03 -6.44
CA ARG A 64 3.29 5.10 -6.63
C ARG A 64 2.95 3.80 -5.93
N GLY A 65 3.33 2.67 -6.51
CA GLY A 65 3.01 1.34 -5.97
C GLY A 65 4.24 0.47 -5.75
N LEU A 66 4.16 -0.43 -4.77
CA LEU A 66 5.12 -1.51 -4.53
C LEU A 66 4.39 -2.85 -4.49
N ASP A 67 4.84 -3.80 -5.31
CA ASP A 67 4.39 -5.18 -5.25
C ASP A 67 5.45 -6.15 -5.84
N ASP A 68 5.36 -7.43 -5.53
CA ASP A 68 6.27 -8.45 -6.08
C ASP A 68 5.78 -9.06 -7.40
N THR A 69 4.57 -8.70 -7.81
CA THR A 69 3.96 -9.11 -9.07
C THR A 69 4.63 -8.39 -10.25
N ILE A 70 5.67 -9.00 -10.82
CA ILE A 70 6.29 -8.52 -12.06
C ILE A 70 5.33 -8.78 -13.22
N SER A 71 4.65 -7.74 -13.68
CA SER A 71 4.00 -7.74 -14.97
C SER A 71 4.37 -6.50 -15.77
N LYS A 72 4.51 -6.67 -17.09
CA LYS A 72 4.53 -5.57 -18.06
C LYS A 72 3.17 -4.85 -18.18
N TYR A 73 2.15 -5.29 -17.45
CA TYR A 73 0.77 -4.83 -17.53
C TYR A 73 0.25 -4.26 -16.19
N LEU A 74 1.07 -3.50 -15.49
CA LEU A 74 0.59 -2.73 -14.33
C LEU A 74 -0.41 -1.68 -14.82
N TRP A 75 -1.52 -1.55 -14.09
CA TRP A 75 -2.58 -0.60 -14.42
C TRP A 75 -2.04 0.84 -14.35
N ASN A 76 -2.36 1.67 -15.33
CA ASN A 76 -1.90 3.07 -15.40
C ASN A 76 -0.37 3.23 -15.30
N SER A 77 0.41 2.25 -15.79
CA SER A 77 1.88 2.28 -15.76
C SER A 77 2.53 3.42 -16.56
N GLU A 78 1.79 4.01 -17.49
CA GLU A 78 2.16 5.20 -18.24
C GLU A 78 1.92 6.51 -17.47
N LEU A 79 1.15 6.46 -16.39
CA LEU A 79 0.81 7.61 -15.54
C LEU A 79 1.53 7.58 -14.19
N TYR A 80 1.80 6.38 -13.67
CA TYR A 80 2.29 6.18 -12.30
C TYR A 80 3.55 5.33 -12.24
N GLU A 81 4.31 5.48 -11.16
CA GLU A 81 5.55 4.74 -10.94
C GLU A 81 5.30 3.51 -10.08
N TYR A 82 5.79 2.36 -10.54
CA TYR A 82 5.72 1.12 -9.77
C TYR A 82 7.12 0.59 -9.49
N GLN A 83 7.33 0.13 -8.26
CA GLN A 83 8.53 -0.57 -7.82
C GLN A 83 8.20 -2.05 -7.65
N VAL A 84 9.04 -2.92 -8.20
CA VAL A 84 8.95 -4.36 -7.95
C VAL A 84 9.70 -4.68 -6.66
N GLY A 85 9.04 -5.36 -5.72
CA GLY A 85 9.67 -5.89 -4.52
C GLY A 85 8.69 -6.34 -3.44
N ARG A 86 9.20 -7.09 -2.47
CA ARG A 86 8.45 -7.47 -1.25
C ARG A 86 8.84 -6.56 -0.11
N PHE A 87 7.85 -5.95 0.53
CA PHE A 87 8.11 -5.19 1.75
C PHE A 87 8.38 -6.15 2.93
N PRO A 88 9.44 -5.94 3.74
CA PRO A 88 10.32 -4.78 3.80
C PRO A 88 11.44 -4.82 2.74
N CYS A 89 11.47 -3.80 1.88
CA CYS A 89 12.57 -3.52 0.96
C CYS A 89 12.89 -2.02 1.00
N ASP A 90 14.03 -1.63 0.42
CA ASP A 90 14.36 -0.21 0.27
C ASP A 90 13.39 0.43 -0.74
N VAL A 91 12.48 1.24 -0.22
CA VAL A 91 11.56 2.06 -0.97
C VAL A 91 12.13 3.47 -1.06
N LYS A 92 12.20 4.00 -2.29
CA LYS A 92 12.64 5.38 -2.51
C LYS A 92 11.51 6.35 -2.20
N SER A 93 11.08 6.40 -0.95
CA SER A 93 10.01 7.30 -0.52
C SER A 93 10.43 8.76 -0.73
N ARG A 94 9.46 9.61 -1.04
CA ARG A 94 9.68 11.05 -1.23
C ARG A 94 9.35 11.80 0.05
N LYS A 95 10.03 12.93 0.28
CA LYS A 95 9.73 13.79 1.44
C LYS A 95 8.26 14.24 1.39
N GLY A 96 7.53 14.00 2.48
CA GLY A 96 6.11 14.35 2.60
C GLY A 96 5.15 13.42 1.86
N GLU A 97 5.62 12.31 1.29
CA GLU A 97 4.79 11.26 0.71
C GLU A 97 4.11 10.44 1.81
N LEU A 98 2.83 10.13 1.61
CA LEU A 98 2.07 9.30 2.54
C LEU A 98 2.27 7.82 2.18
N GLY A 99 2.88 7.05 3.08
CA GLY A 99 2.90 5.59 2.95
C GLY A 99 1.53 5.01 3.26
N ILE A 100 0.96 4.22 2.36
CA ILE A 100 -0.35 3.58 2.58
C ILE A 100 -0.22 2.06 2.43
N SER A 101 -1.11 1.33 3.08
CA SER A 101 -1.28 -0.10 2.85
C SER A 101 -2.68 -0.53 3.25
N VAL A 102 -3.34 -1.29 2.38
CA VAL A 102 -4.68 -1.83 2.60
C VAL A 102 -4.64 -3.34 2.52
N LEU A 103 -4.92 -4.02 3.65
CA LEU A 103 -4.94 -5.48 3.75
C LEU A 103 -3.61 -6.21 3.45
N CYS A 104 -2.46 -5.52 3.49
CA CYS A 104 -1.15 -6.15 3.24
C CYS A 104 -0.24 -6.18 4.48
N LEU A 105 0.08 -5.02 5.06
CA LEU A 105 0.96 -4.97 6.24
C LEU A 105 0.28 -5.59 7.47
N GLY A 106 0.97 -6.54 8.11
CA GLY A 106 0.48 -7.24 9.31
C GLY A 106 -0.53 -8.35 9.09
N TRP A 107 -0.91 -8.65 7.84
CA TRP A 107 -1.83 -9.75 7.53
C TRP A 107 -1.08 -11.09 7.40
N ASN A 108 -1.63 -12.15 7.99
CA ASN A 108 -0.96 -13.44 8.18
C ASN A 108 -0.36 -14.05 6.90
N CYS A 109 -0.97 -13.82 5.73
CA CYS A 109 -0.46 -14.30 4.43
C CYS A 109 0.88 -13.68 4.01
N TYR A 110 1.29 -12.59 4.66
CA TYR A 110 2.54 -11.87 4.39
C TYR A 110 3.56 -11.98 5.54
N LEU A 111 3.30 -12.83 6.54
CA LEU A 111 4.18 -13.07 7.70
C LEU A 111 4.93 -14.41 7.56
N TYR A 112 5.93 -14.47 6.68
CA TYR A 112 6.65 -15.71 6.38
C TYR A 112 7.52 -16.23 7.55
N GLU A 113 7.96 -15.33 8.45
CA GLU A 113 8.66 -15.65 9.70
C GLU A 113 7.90 -15.11 10.94
N ASP A 114 6.56 -15.05 10.86
CA ASP A 114 5.67 -14.56 11.92
C ASP A 114 6.09 -13.19 12.48
N ALA A 115 6.45 -13.13 13.77
CA ALA A 115 6.77 -11.92 14.50
C ALA A 115 8.01 -11.19 13.94
N LYS A 116 9.00 -11.93 13.42
CA LYS A 116 10.22 -11.32 12.89
C LYS A 116 9.92 -10.49 11.64
N THR A 117 9.16 -11.06 10.70
CA THR A 117 8.73 -10.33 9.49
C THR A 117 7.86 -9.13 9.86
N LEU A 118 6.99 -9.27 10.86
CA LEU A 118 6.14 -8.18 11.34
C LEU A 118 6.97 -7.01 11.89
N ASP A 119 7.94 -7.29 12.77
CA ASP A 119 8.81 -6.27 13.35
C ASP A 119 9.65 -5.57 12.27
N GLU A 120 10.23 -6.33 11.33
CA GLU A 120 10.99 -5.76 10.20
C GLU A 120 10.11 -4.88 9.29
N GLN A 121 8.85 -5.25 9.06
CA GLN A 121 7.90 -4.40 8.33
C GLN A 121 7.65 -3.08 9.07
N PHE A 122 7.43 -3.11 10.38
CA PHE A 122 7.17 -1.89 11.15
C PHE A 122 8.39 -0.98 11.28
N GLU A 123 9.57 -1.54 11.51
CA GLU A 123 10.81 -0.77 11.51
C GLU A 123 11.07 -0.12 10.14
N SER A 124 10.87 -0.88 9.07
CA SER A 124 11.01 -0.40 7.71
C SER A 124 10.02 0.73 7.40
N LEU A 125 8.77 0.62 7.84
CA LEU A 125 7.76 1.66 7.63
C LEU A 125 8.16 2.98 8.30
N VAL A 126 8.61 2.94 9.55
CA VAL A 126 9.06 4.13 10.29
C VAL A 126 10.32 4.76 9.71
N ASN A 127 11.27 3.94 9.28
CA ASN A 127 12.52 4.44 8.73
C ASN A 127 12.29 5.15 7.40
N GLN A 128 11.34 4.66 6.60
CA GLN A 128 11.15 5.10 5.23
C GLN A 128 10.03 6.13 5.07
N PHE A 129 9.03 6.18 5.93
CA PHE A 129 7.92 7.14 5.82
C PHE A 129 7.81 8.05 7.04
N GLU A 130 7.72 9.36 6.79
CA GLU A 130 7.40 10.34 7.84
C GLU A 130 5.94 10.21 8.29
N TYR A 131 5.06 9.87 7.34
CA TYR A 131 3.62 9.73 7.51
C TYR A 131 3.15 8.41 6.92
N SER A 132 2.32 7.68 7.66
CA SER A 132 1.70 6.46 7.15
C SER A 132 0.22 6.39 7.51
N LEU A 133 -0.63 5.98 6.56
CA LEU A 133 -2.04 5.71 6.78
C LEU A 133 -2.31 4.24 6.44
N ILE A 134 -2.45 3.42 7.47
CA ILE A 134 -2.49 1.96 7.34
C ILE A 134 -3.86 1.44 7.73
N TYR A 135 -4.44 0.58 6.90
CA TYR A 135 -5.63 -0.21 7.22
C TYR A 135 -5.20 -1.57 7.80
N MET A 136 -5.29 -1.73 9.13
CA MET A 136 -4.74 -2.92 9.83
C MET A 136 -5.61 -3.37 11.01
N GLN A 137 -5.43 -4.64 11.42
CA GLN A 137 -6.13 -5.20 12.56
C GLN A 137 -5.74 -4.51 13.87
N GLN A 138 -6.75 -4.18 14.68
CA GLN A 138 -6.58 -3.39 15.91
C GLN A 138 -5.59 -4.00 16.91
N ASN A 139 -5.47 -5.34 16.94
CA ASN A 139 -4.56 -6.05 17.84
C ASN A 139 -3.08 -5.84 17.50
N LEU A 140 -2.75 -5.37 16.29
CA LEU A 140 -1.38 -5.09 15.86
C LEU A 140 -0.95 -3.65 16.18
N VAL A 141 -1.90 -2.75 16.42
CA VAL A 141 -1.65 -1.33 16.68
C VAL A 141 -0.69 -1.11 17.87
N PRO A 142 -0.82 -1.82 19.01
CA PRO A 142 0.11 -1.64 20.13
C PRO A 142 1.55 -2.05 19.83
N LEU A 143 1.79 -2.89 18.81
CA LEU A 143 3.12 -3.30 18.39
C LEU A 143 3.77 -2.19 17.56
N ILE A 144 3.12 -1.80 16.46
CA ILE A 144 3.63 -0.76 15.56
C ILE A 144 3.73 0.62 16.24
N SER A 145 2.82 0.95 17.16
CA SER A 145 2.81 2.24 17.86
C SER A 145 4.09 2.51 18.66
N ARG A 146 4.87 1.47 19.00
CA ARG A 146 6.15 1.61 19.71
C ARG A 146 7.23 2.29 18.87
N HIS A 147 7.06 2.29 17.55
CA HIS A 147 8.05 2.82 16.61
C HIS A 147 7.70 4.25 16.13
N PHE A 148 6.51 4.77 16.43
CA PHE A 148 6.04 6.09 15.98
C PHE A 148 5.84 7.07 17.15
N SER A 149 6.03 8.37 16.91
CA SER A 149 5.82 9.40 17.95
C SER A 149 4.35 9.77 18.15
N LYS A 150 3.52 9.59 17.11
CA LYS A 150 2.07 9.82 17.19
C LYS A 150 1.32 8.74 16.41
N VAL A 151 0.23 8.27 17.02
CA VAL A 151 -0.75 7.37 16.42
C VAL A 151 -2.15 7.94 16.62
N GLU A 152 -2.94 7.96 15.56
CA GLU A 152 -4.32 8.45 15.56
C GLU A 152 -5.21 7.42 14.87
N HIS A 153 -6.18 6.89 15.61
CA HIS A 153 -7.26 6.10 15.01
C HIS A 153 -8.22 7.06 14.29
N LEU A 154 -8.57 6.73 13.05
CA LEU A 154 -9.50 7.50 12.25
C LEU A 154 -10.86 6.80 12.23
N GLU A 155 -11.18 6.10 11.16
CA GLU A 155 -12.40 5.28 11.04
C GLU A 155 -12.06 3.83 10.76
N ASP A 156 -12.98 2.92 11.11
CA ASP A 156 -12.83 1.47 10.96
C ASP A 156 -11.47 0.97 11.47
N ASN A 157 -10.64 0.48 10.56
CA ASN A 157 -9.30 -0.06 10.83
C ASN A 157 -8.19 0.86 10.31
N PHE A 158 -8.49 2.13 10.00
CA PHE A 158 -7.50 3.11 9.58
C PHE A 158 -6.80 3.75 10.77
N TYR A 159 -5.47 3.69 10.72
CA TYR A 159 -4.59 4.32 11.69
C TYR A 159 -3.58 5.21 10.96
N PHE A 160 -3.52 6.47 11.39
CA PHE A 160 -2.52 7.42 10.94
C PHE A 160 -1.35 7.43 11.91
N PHE A 161 -0.15 7.21 11.37
CA PHE A 161 1.11 7.19 12.07
C PHE A 161 1.99 8.33 11.61
N LYS A 162 2.64 8.99 12.58
CA LYS A 162 3.65 10.01 12.31
C LYS A 162 4.91 9.72 13.11
N ARG A 163 6.05 9.77 12.42
CA ARG A 163 7.37 9.66 13.05
C ARG A 163 7.70 10.91 13.85
#